data_AF-A0A9D9IUE7-F1
#
_entry.id   AF-A0A9D9IUE7-F1
#
_cell.length_a   1.000
_cell.length_b   1.000
_cell.length_c   1.000
_cell.angle_alpha   90.00
_cell.angle_beta   90.00
_cell.angle_gamma   90.00
#
_symmetry.space_group_name_H-M   'P 1'
#
loop_
_entity.id
_entity.type
_entity.pdbx_description
1 polymer ?
#
loop_
_entity_poly.entity_id
_entity_poly.type
_entity_poly.pdbx_seq_one_letter_code
_entity_poly.pdbx_strand_id
1 'polypeptide(L)'
;MPDSRLLVYLSGRERKSISRFILSQDGKTSVTDPMERLNRAEVTVYDEEVGRGQGGVRFVSLSLNTLGTFNGYCASRDLVIESARELNTICIYSPDGSFARTVCTFGDTVDDIKAVQGMDRGRTSMRLKMYDDFFAVVHFFRDEGRKYVRLFSYDGRPLAQIEIPVDVFSFDFDTRTGTFYTMDQKTEVILRHDVSALLESIRKLPESGMTASGQ
;
A
#
# COMPACT_ATOMS: atom_id res chain seq x y z
N MET A 1 27.17 -0.53 16.82
CA MET A 1 26.28 -0.42 15.64
C MET A 1 24.87 -0.30 16.15
N PRO A 2 23.98 0.49 15.52
CA PRO A 2 22.57 0.46 15.91
C PRO A 2 22.01 -0.94 15.64
N ASP A 3 21.15 -1.39 16.53
CA ASP A 3 20.50 -2.70 16.53
C ASP A 3 19.65 -2.85 15.26
N SER A 4 20.25 -3.40 14.18
CA SER A 4 19.57 -3.46 12.88
C SER A 4 18.58 -4.61 12.86
N ARG A 5 17.30 -4.29 12.74
CA ARG A 5 16.20 -5.25 12.66
C ARG A 5 15.66 -5.27 11.23
N LEU A 6 15.31 -6.45 10.73
CA LEU A 6 14.70 -6.63 9.41
C LEU A 6 13.23 -7.00 9.58
N LEU A 7 12.33 -6.26 8.95
CA LEU A 7 10.96 -6.73 8.74
C LEU A 7 10.94 -7.67 7.54
N VAL A 8 10.54 -8.91 7.79
CA VAL A 8 10.56 -9.98 6.78
C VAL A 8 9.13 -10.39 6.45
N TYR A 9 8.86 -10.50 5.15
CA TYR A 9 7.64 -11.06 4.59
C TYR A 9 7.95 -12.40 3.94
N LEU A 10 7.33 -13.47 4.43
CA LEU A 10 7.42 -14.80 3.83
C LEU A 10 6.06 -15.22 3.28
N SER A 11 6.03 -15.61 2.01
CA SER A 11 4.89 -16.36 1.49
C SER A 11 4.86 -17.75 2.13
N GLY A 12 3.69 -18.16 2.63
CA GLY A 12 3.49 -19.52 3.11
C GLY A 12 3.77 -20.57 2.01
N ARG A 13 4.06 -21.82 2.42
CA ARG A 13 4.44 -22.94 1.51
C ARG A 13 3.45 -23.15 0.36
N GLU A 14 2.17 -22.86 0.57
CA GLU A 14 1.11 -23.01 -0.44
C GLU A 14 0.69 -21.68 -1.08
N ARG A 15 1.40 -20.58 -0.83
CA ARG A 15 1.06 -19.21 -1.29
C ARG A 15 -0.33 -18.71 -0.83
N LYS A 16 -0.90 -19.37 0.17
CA LYS A 16 -2.21 -19.05 0.77
C LYS A 16 -2.14 -17.97 1.84
N SER A 17 -0.96 -17.73 2.41
CA SER A 17 -0.75 -16.80 3.51
C SER A 17 0.53 -16.00 3.34
N ILE A 18 0.63 -14.89 4.08
CA ILE A 18 1.84 -14.09 4.21
C ILE A 18 2.16 -13.98 5.70
N SER A 19 3.35 -14.40 6.09
CA SER A 19 3.88 -14.24 7.44
C SER A 19 4.80 -13.03 7.51
N ARG A 20 4.59 -12.20 8.53
CA ARG A 20 5.36 -11.01 8.90
C ARG A 20 6.05 -11.27 10.22
N PHE A 21 7.33 -11.00 10.30
CA PHE A 21 8.08 -11.07 11.55
C PHE A 21 9.32 -10.16 11.49
N ILE A 22 9.81 -9.79 12.66
CA ILE A 22 11.08 -9.10 12.81
C ILE A 22 12.19 -10.13 12.98
N LEU A 23 13.25 -9.99 12.20
CA LEU A 23 14.51 -10.73 12.35
C LEU A 23 15.55 -9.78 12.94
N SER A 24 16.03 -10.12 14.13
CA SER A 24 17.11 -9.39 14.80
C SER A 24 18.49 -9.87 14.34
N GLN A 25 19.54 -9.11 14.65
CA GLN A 25 20.92 -9.45 14.24
C GLN A 25 21.41 -10.80 14.80
N ASP A 26 20.94 -11.19 16.00
CA ASP A 26 21.31 -12.47 16.62
C ASP A 26 20.52 -13.67 16.07
N GLY A 27 19.68 -13.44 15.06
CA GLY A 27 18.90 -14.46 14.38
C GLY A 27 17.58 -14.78 15.06
N LYS A 28 17.21 -14.10 16.16
CA LYS A 28 15.91 -14.31 16.79
C LYS A 28 14.80 -13.65 15.98
N THR A 29 13.68 -14.36 15.90
CA THR A 29 12.44 -13.85 15.29
C THR A 29 11.46 -13.40 16.37
N SER A 30 10.70 -12.35 16.07
CA SER A 30 9.59 -11.91 16.91
C SER A 30 8.41 -11.44 16.07
N VAL A 31 7.21 -11.60 16.60
CA VAL A 31 5.96 -11.15 15.97
C VAL A 31 5.17 -10.35 17.00
N THR A 32 4.59 -9.23 16.57
CA THR A 32 3.72 -8.39 17.40
C THR A 32 2.25 -8.69 17.12
N ASP A 33 1.36 -8.29 18.02
CA ASP A 33 -0.08 -8.53 17.86
C ASP A 33 -0.67 -8.01 16.52
N PRO A 34 -0.28 -6.81 16.03
CA PRO A 34 -0.72 -6.34 14.72
C PRO A 34 -0.26 -7.25 13.58
N MET A 35 1.00 -7.71 13.61
CA MET A 35 1.53 -8.65 12.61
C MET A 35 0.83 -9.99 12.71
N GLU A 36 0.60 -10.52 13.92
CA GLU A 36 -0.11 -11.80 14.08
C GLU A 36 -1.53 -11.74 13.55
N ARG A 37 -2.22 -10.60 13.71
CA ARG A 37 -3.55 -10.41 13.12
C ARG A 37 -3.50 -10.50 11.59
N LEU A 38 -2.49 -9.93 10.95
CA LEU A 38 -2.30 -10.00 9.51
C LEU A 38 -1.83 -11.39 9.04
N ASN A 39 -1.03 -12.08 9.84
CA ASN A 39 -0.49 -13.41 9.53
C ASN A 39 -1.57 -14.50 9.52
N ARG A 40 -2.69 -14.29 10.22
CA ARG A 40 -3.85 -15.19 10.21
C ARG A 40 -4.69 -15.11 8.93
N ALA A 41 -4.44 -14.15 8.05
CA ALA A 41 -5.17 -14.03 6.80
C ALA A 41 -4.74 -15.13 5.81
N GLU A 42 -5.73 -15.85 5.28
CA GLU A 42 -5.54 -16.90 4.30
C GLU A 42 -6.47 -16.69 3.09
N VAL A 43 -6.00 -17.11 1.92
CA VAL A 43 -6.76 -17.13 0.67
C VAL A 43 -6.85 -18.54 0.11
N THR A 44 -7.89 -18.82 -0.67
CA THR A 44 -7.86 -19.99 -1.56
C THR A 44 -6.99 -19.66 -2.76
N VAL A 45 -6.08 -20.58 -3.07
CA VAL A 45 -5.31 -20.55 -4.32
C VAL A 45 -6.08 -21.38 -5.32
N TYR A 46 -6.44 -20.78 -6.45
CA TYR A 46 -6.95 -21.50 -7.62
C TYR A 46 -5.75 -21.94 -8.45
N ASP A 47 -5.75 -23.18 -8.91
CA ASP A 47 -4.80 -23.60 -9.94
C ASP A 47 -5.10 -22.77 -11.19
N GLU A 48 -4.18 -21.87 -11.56
CA GLU A 48 -4.31 -21.18 -12.83
C GLU A 48 -4.13 -22.20 -13.96
N GLU A 49 -5.21 -22.49 -14.69
CA GLU A 49 -5.06 -23.03 -16.03
C GLU A 49 -4.26 -22.02 -16.84
N VAL A 50 -3.04 -22.42 -17.21
CA VAL A 50 -2.17 -21.66 -18.11
C VAL A 50 -2.88 -21.58 -19.46
N GLY A 51 -3.64 -20.51 -19.67
CA GLY A 51 -4.25 -20.22 -20.95
C GLY A 51 -3.17 -20.12 -22.03
N ARG A 52 -3.19 -21.03 -23.01
CA ARG A 52 -2.40 -20.90 -24.23
C ARG A 52 -2.99 -19.74 -25.05
N GLY A 53 -2.42 -18.54 -24.96
CA GLY A 53 -2.68 -17.50 -25.94
C GLY A 53 -2.23 -17.95 -27.33
N GLN A 54 -3.04 -17.71 -28.37
CA GLN A 54 -2.59 -17.82 -29.75
C GLN A 54 -1.39 -16.88 -29.94
N GLY A 55 -0.20 -17.45 -30.16
CA GLY A 55 1.05 -16.70 -30.34
C GLY A 55 2.20 -17.06 -29.37
N GLY A 56 2.01 -18.00 -28.43
CA GLY A 56 3.14 -18.61 -27.70
C GLY A 56 3.84 -17.72 -26.65
N VAL A 57 3.41 -16.47 -26.47
CA VAL A 57 3.90 -15.63 -25.36
C VAL A 57 3.19 -16.04 -24.08
N ARG A 58 3.94 -16.68 -23.18
CA ARG A 58 3.49 -16.96 -21.81
C ARG A 58 3.53 -15.66 -21.01
N PHE A 59 2.37 -15.04 -20.80
CA PHE A 59 2.24 -14.08 -19.71
C PHE A 59 2.08 -14.87 -18.42
N VAL A 60 3.13 -14.89 -17.59
CA VAL A 60 2.94 -15.17 -16.17
C VAL A 60 2.28 -13.91 -15.64
N SER A 61 0.96 -13.95 -15.44
CA SER A 61 0.34 -13.01 -14.53
C SER A 61 1.15 -13.09 -13.24
N LEU A 62 1.71 -11.97 -12.78
CA LEU A 62 2.17 -11.88 -11.41
C LEU A 62 0.90 -12.00 -10.58
N SER A 63 0.50 -13.24 -10.32
CA SER A 63 -0.65 -13.61 -9.49
C SER A 63 -0.22 -13.35 -8.06
N LEU A 64 -0.09 -12.05 -7.78
CA LEU A 64 -0.15 -11.51 -6.45
C LEU A 64 -1.49 -12.01 -5.93
N ASN A 65 -1.42 -12.87 -4.93
CA ASN A 65 -2.60 -13.34 -4.22
C ASN A 65 -3.34 -12.12 -3.64
N THR A 66 -4.61 -12.28 -3.26
CA THR A 66 -5.42 -11.17 -2.70
C THR A 66 -4.75 -10.51 -1.46
N LEU A 67 -3.82 -11.21 -0.82
CA LEU A 67 -3.01 -10.73 0.30
C LEU A 67 -1.82 -9.85 -0.14
N GLY A 68 -1.56 -9.72 -1.44
CA GLY A 68 -0.47 -8.94 -2.00
C GLY A 68 -0.59 -7.47 -1.63
N THR A 69 0.44 -6.94 -1.00
CA THR A 69 0.50 -5.56 -0.53
C THR A 69 1.66 -4.80 -1.16
N PHE A 70 1.47 -3.50 -1.34
CA PHE A 70 2.57 -2.56 -1.51
C PHE A 70 2.98 -2.07 -0.13
N ASN A 71 4.26 -2.19 0.19
CA ASN A 71 4.77 -1.93 1.54
C ASN A 71 5.76 -0.76 1.55
N GLY A 72 5.73 0.03 2.62
CA GLY A 72 6.66 1.13 2.86
C GLY A 72 6.98 1.26 4.34
N TYR A 73 8.19 1.68 4.67
CA TYR A 73 8.63 1.91 6.04
C TYR A 73 9.04 3.37 6.23
N CYS A 74 8.49 4.01 7.26
CA CYS A 74 8.78 5.38 7.65
C CYS A 74 9.67 5.37 8.90
N ALA A 75 10.99 5.44 8.69
CA ALA A 75 11.97 5.35 9.76
C ALA A 75 11.82 6.44 10.84
N SER A 76 11.47 7.67 10.45
CA SER A 76 11.29 8.78 11.39
C SER A 76 10.11 8.59 12.36
N ARG A 77 9.18 7.68 12.04
CA ARG A 77 7.97 7.40 12.83
C ARG A 77 7.91 5.96 13.32
N ASP A 78 8.87 5.13 12.94
CA ASP A 78 8.86 3.67 13.10
C ASP A 78 7.53 3.02 12.68
N LEU A 79 7.03 3.37 11.49
CA LEU A 79 5.77 2.87 10.96
C LEU A 79 5.95 2.09 9.66
N VAL A 80 5.24 0.97 9.57
CA VAL A 80 5.04 0.15 8.37
C VAL A 80 3.67 0.47 7.79
N ILE A 81 3.60 0.67 6.48
CA ILE A 81 2.38 0.89 5.74
C ILE A 81 2.25 -0.24 4.73
N GLU A 82 1.15 -0.97 4.77
CA GLU A 82 0.80 -2.02 3.80
C GLU A 82 -0.51 -1.63 3.12
N SER A 83 -0.43 -1.27 1.83
CA SER A 83 -1.61 -1.04 1.01
C SER A 83 -1.95 -2.33 0.27
N ALA A 84 -3.05 -2.96 0.67
CA ALA A 84 -3.52 -4.16 0.01
C ALA A 84 -3.99 -3.82 -1.42
N ARG A 85 -3.56 -4.63 -2.39
CA ARG A 85 -3.85 -4.38 -3.80
C ARG A 85 -5.34 -4.44 -4.07
N GLU A 86 -6.04 -5.37 -3.43
CA GLU A 86 -7.42 -5.75 -3.78
C GLU A 86 -8.36 -5.82 -2.58
N LEU A 87 -7.80 -5.92 -1.38
CA LEU A 87 -8.57 -5.60 -0.18
C LEU A 87 -8.58 -4.09 -0.12
N ASN A 88 -9.75 -3.48 0.00
CA ASN A 88 -9.94 -2.04 0.13
C ASN A 88 -9.32 -1.44 1.41
N THR A 89 -8.15 -1.89 1.84
CA THR A 89 -7.53 -1.54 3.10
C THR A 89 -6.09 -1.08 2.97
N ILE A 90 -5.72 -0.17 3.86
CA ILE A 90 -4.34 0.17 4.18
C ILE A 90 -4.12 -0.14 5.65
N CYS A 91 -3.15 -1.00 5.95
CA CYS A 91 -2.72 -1.28 7.31
C CYS A 91 -1.51 -0.42 7.65
N ILE A 92 -1.56 0.26 8.79
CA ILE A 92 -0.47 1.10 9.31
C ILE A 92 -0.16 0.59 10.71
N TYR A 93 1.09 0.21 10.98
CA TYR A 93 1.46 -0.31 12.29
C TYR A 93 2.94 -0.10 12.60
N SER A 94 3.29 -0.06 13.87
CA SER A 94 4.68 -0.02 14.30
C SER A 94 5.26 -1.43 14.44
N PRO A 95 6.53 -1.66 14.07
CA PRO A 95 7.19 -2.95 14.25
C PRO A 95 7.23 -3.46 15.69
N ASP A 96 7.23 -2.55 16.67
CA ASP A 96 7.22 -2.86 18.10
C ASP A 96 5.80 -3.13 18.67
N GLY A 97 4.76 -2.94 17.86
CA GLY A 97 3.37 -3.16 18.25
C GLY A 97 2.72 -2.01 19.03
N SER A 98 3.43 -0.92 19.30
CA SER A 98 2.89 0.27 20.00
C SER A 98 1.77 1.00 19.25
N PHE A 99 1.65 0.82 17.93
CA PHE A 99 0.62 1.42 17.10
C PHE A 99 0.10 0.45 16.05
N ALA A 100 -1.22 0.44 15.83
CA ALA A 100 -1.84 -0.22 14.69
C ALA A 100 -3.18 0.42 14.30
N ARG A 101 -3.39 0.61 13.00
CA ARG A 101 -4.64 1.11 12.42
C ARG A 101 -4.87 0.48 11.05
N THR A 102 -6.13 0.20 10.73
CA THR A 102 -6.57 -0.20 9.39
C THR A 102 -7.49 0.88 8.85
N VAL A 103 -7.23 1.34 7.63
CA VAL A 103 -8.01 2.36 6.93
C VAL A 103 -8.79 1.69 5.81
N CYS A 104 -10.11 1.85 5.80
CA CYS A 104 -10.94 1.51 4.64
C CYS A 104 -10.71 2.57 3.55
N THR A 105 -10.30 2.13 2.38
CA THR A 105 -10.01 2.98 1.22
C THR A 105 -11.25 3.17 0.34
N PHE A 106 -12.17 2.21 0.35
CA PHE A 106 -13.44 2.26 -0.39
C PHE A 106 -14.60 2.01 0.58
N GLY A 107 -15.53 2.95 0.65
CA GLY A 107 -16.66 2.88 1.57
C GLY A 107 -16.23 2.88 3.05
N ASP A 108 -17.14 2.43 3.91
CA ASP A 108 -17.01 2.53 5.36
C ASP A 108 -16.62 1.20 6.03
N THR A 109 -16.52 0.11 5.26
CA THR A 109 -16.29 -1.24 5.76
C THR A 109 -15.11 -1.91 5.08
N VAL A 110 -14.38 -2.74 5.83
CA VAL A 110 -13.33 -3.61 5.27
C VAL A 110 -13.98 -4.72 4.46
N ASP A 111 -13.47 -4.95 3.25
CA ASP A 111 -13.90 -6.07 2.41
C ASP A 111 -13.49 -7.41 3.04
N ASP A 112 -14.41 -8.37 3.05
CA ASP A 112 -14.08 -9.75 3.39
C ASP A 112 -13.21 -10.32 2.26
N ILE A 113 -12.06 -10.88 2.61
CA ILE A 113 -11.15 -11.56 1.67
C ILE A 113 -11.94 -12.58 0.84
N LYS A 114 -12.84 -13.35 1.46
CA LYS A 114 -13.67 -14.34 0.76
C LYS A 114 -14.62 -13.72 -0.24
N ALA A 115 -15.09 -12.50 0.02
CA ALA A 115 -15.99 -11.78 -0.87
C ALA A 115 -15.26 -11.26 -2.11
N VAL A 116 -13.99 -10.84 -2.00
CA VAL A 116 -13.24 -10.29 -3.16
C VAL A 116 -12.42 -11.34 -3.92
N GLN A 117 -12.31 -12.55 -3.39
CA GLN A 117 -11.53 -13.61 -4.00
C GLN A 117 -12.22 -14.17 -5.25
N GLY A 118 -11.51 -14.23 -6.38
CA GLY A 118 -12.04 -14.79 -7.63
C GLY A 118 -13.01 -13.87 -8.39
N MET A 119 -13.29 -12.66 -7.91
CA MET A 119 -14.06 -11.66 -8.64
C MET A 119 -13.21 -10.92 -9.69
N ASP A 120 -13.86 -10.33 -10.70
CA ASP A 120 -13.20 -9.35 -11.57
C ASP A 120 -12.92 -8.07 -10.76
N ARG A 121 -11.63 -7.73 -10.65
CA ARG A 121 -11.10 -6.82 -9.64
C ARG A 121 -11.20 -5.38 -10.11
N GLY A 122 -12.40 -4.83 -10.01
CA GLY A 122 -12.74 -3.47 -10.47
C GLY A 122 -11.96 -2.36 -9.75
N ARG A 123 -11.57 -2.55 -8.49
CA ARG A 123 -10.91 -1.51 -7.68
C ARG A 123 -9.61 -2.02 -7.11
N THR A 124 -8.52 -1.30 -7.36
CA THR A 124 -7.19 -1.75 -6.93
C THR A 124 -6.33 -0.62 -6.39
N SER A 125 -5.52 -0.93 -5.38
CA SER A 125 -4.45 -0.08 -4.87
C SER A 125 -3.11 -0.47 -5.49
N MET A 126 -2.26 0.51 -5.73
CA MET A 126 -0.94 0.31 -6.34
C MET A 126 0.02 1.43 -5.96
N ARG A 127 1.33 1.16 -6.12
CA ARG A 127 2.38 2.20 -6.10
C ARG A 127 2.39 3.04 -4.81
N LEU A 128 2.43 2.39 -3.65
CA LEU A 128 2.67 3.09 -2.38
C LEU A 128 4.02 3.83 -2.43
N LYS A 129 4.02 5.11 -2.05
CA LYS A 129 5.22 5.94 -1.88
C LYS A 129 5.14 6.72 -0.58
N MET A 130 6.30 6.90 0.06
CA MET A 130 6.44 7.56 1.36
C MET A 130 7.09 8.94 1.18
N TYR A 131 6.59 9.95 1.88
CA TYR A 131 7.15 11.31 1.95
C TYR A 131 7.12 11.79 3.41
N ASP A 132 7.89 12.82 3.74
CA ASP A 132 8.03 13.25 5.14
C ASP A 132 6.70 13.63 5.81
N ASP A 133 5.79 14.26 5.06
CA ASP A 133 4.52 14.79 5.57
C ASP A 133 3.33 13.81 5.37
N PHE A 134 3.42 12.89 4.41
CA PHE A 134 2.31 12.01 4.00
C PHE A 134 2.83 10.76 3.27
N PHE A 135 1.97 9.76 3.10
CA PHE A 135 2.19 8.71 2.11
C PHE A 135 1.12 8.76 1.02
N ALA A 136 1.47 8.30 -0.18
CA ALA A 136 0.61 8.33 -1.34
C ALA A 136 0.39 6.93 -1.90
N VAL A 137 -0.84 6.65 -2.32
CA VAL A 137 -1.25 5.39 -2.94
C VAL A 137 -2.05 5.69 -4.19
N VAL A 138 -1.72 5.02 -5.30
CA VAL A 138 -2.55 5.05 -6.49
C VAL A 138 -3.72 4.11 -6.31
N HIS A 139 -4.93 4.62 -6.49
CA HIS A 139 -6.15 3.83 -6.54
C HIS A 139 -6.73 3.87 -7.95
N PHE A 140 -7.03 2.71 -8.53
CA PHE A 140 -7.62 2.58 -9.86
C PHE A 140 -8.98 1.88 -9.77
N PHE A 141 -10.02 2.60 -10.15
CA PHE A 141 -11.41 2.15 -10.25
C PHE A 141 -11.70 1.87 -11.72
N ARG A 142 -11.40 0.64 -12.16
CA ARG A 142 -11.62 0.15 -13.53
C ARG A 142 -13.10 0.13 -13.89
N ASP A 143 -13.95 -0.19 -12.91
CA ASP A 143 -15.41 -0.13 -13.02
C ASP A 143 -15.90 1.28 -13.38
N GLU A 144 -15.20 2.31 -12.89
CA GLU A 144 -15.52 3.71 -13.15
C GLU A 144 -14.64 4.34 -14.24
N GLY A 145 -13.59 3.67 -14.70
CA GLY A 145 -12.59 4.23 -15.62
C GLY A 145 -11.76 5.38 -15.01
N ARG A 146 -11.61 5.44 -13.68
CA ARG A 146 -10.97 6.57 -12.97
C ARG A 146 -9.77 6.12 -12.14
N LYS A 147 -8.71 6.92 -12.14
CA LYS A 147 -7.48 6.65 -11.39
C LYS A 147 -7.07 7.87 -10.59
N TYR A 148 -6.60 7.65 -9.36
CA TYR A 148 -6.21 8.73 -8.45
C TYR A 148 -4.91 8.43 -7.75
N VAL A 149 -4.13 9.47 -7.46
CA VAL A 149 -3.14 9.46 -6.39
C VAL A 149 -3.82 10.03 -5.14
N ARG A 150 -3.99 9.20 -4.11
CA ARG A 150 -4.59 9.61 -2.82
C ARG A 150 -3.51 9.72 -1.76
N LEU A 151 -3.55 10.81 -1.00
CA LEU A 151 -2.56 11.16 0.01
C LEU A 151 -3.19 10.96 1.39
N PHE A 152 -2.43 10.36 2.30
CA PHE A 152 -2.86 10.05 3.66
C PHE A 152 -1.78 10.49 4.65
N SER A 153 -2.19 10.94 5.82
CA SER A 153 -1.27 11.12 6.95
C SER A 153 -0.90 9.77 7.54
N TYR A 154 0.17 9.74 8.32
CA TYR A 154 0.70 8.53 8.95
C TYR A 154 -0.21 7.92 10.03
N ASP A 155 -1.23 8.65 10.47
CA ASP A 155 -2.33 8.11 11.29
C ASP A 155 -3.48 7.58 10.41
N GLY A 156 -3.36 7.55 9.09
CA GLY A 156 -4.37 7.02 8.18
C GLY A 156 -5.50 7.97 7.81
N ARG A 157 -5.49 9.24 8.24
CA ARG A 157 -6.48 10.22 7.79
C ARG A 157 -6.25 10.60 6.31
N PRO A 158 -7.29 10.65 5.46
CA PRO A 158 -7.15 11.13 4.09
C PRO A 158 -6.86 12.63 4.06
N LEU A 159 -5.89 13.05 3.25
CA LEU A 159 -5.44 14.44 3.14
C LEU A 159 -5.87 15.06 1.82
N ALA A 160 -5.69 14.34 0.72
CA ALA A 160 -5.99 14.83 -0.61
C ALA A 160 -6.18 13.70 -1.62
N GLN A 161 -6.78 14.04 -2.77
CA GLN A 161 -6.94 13.14 -3.90
C GLN A 161 -6.69 13.92 -5.19
N ILE A 162 -5.79 13.40 -6.02
CA ILE A 162 -5.45 13.95 -7.33
C ILE A 162 -5.90 12.94 -8.38
N GLU A 163 -6.86 13.31 -9.22
CA GLU A 163 -7.24 12.49 -10.37
C GLU A 163 -6.14 12.53 -11.42
N ILE A 164 -5.77 11.37 -11.94
CA ILE A 164 -4.73 11.21 -12.95
C ILE A 164 -5.27 10.42 -14.14
N PRO A 165 -4.75 10.65 -15.36
CA PRO A 165 -5.13 9.84 -16.52
C PRO A 165 -4.90 8.34 -16.28
N VAL A 166 -5.78 7.50 -16.82
CA VAL A 166 -5.72 6.04 -16.65
C VAL A 166 -4.44 5.43 -17.23
N ASP A 167 -3.79 6.10 -18.17
CA ASP A 167 -2.54 5.66 -18.81
C ASP A 167 -1.28 6.03 -17.98
N VAL A 168 -1.42 6.80 -16.90
CA VAL A 168 -0.32 7.06 -15.96
C VAL A 168 0.02 5.79 -15.18
N PHE A 169 1.28 5.38 -15.28
CA PHE A 169 1.81 4.15 -14.67
C PHE A 169 2.74 4.41 -13.48
N SER A 170 3.38 5.58 -13.45
CA SER A 170 4.29 5.99 -12.38
C SER A 170 4.08 7.46 -12.03
N PHE A 171 4.35 7.81 -10.78
CA PHE A 171 4.27 9.18 -10.29
C PHE A 171 5.38 9.44 -9.27
N ASP A 172 5.69 10.71 -9.01
CA ASP A 172 6.54 11.12 -7.88
C ASP A 172 6.23 12.56 -7.45
N PHE A 173 6.53 12.91 -6.20
CA PHE A 173 6.48 14.30 -5.74
C PHE A 173 7.89 14.80 -5.41
N ASP A 174 8.28 15.92 -5.99
CA ASP A 174 9.32 16.78 -5.41
C ASP A 174 8.63 17.72 -4.41
N THR A 175 8.60 17.29 -3.15
CA THR A 175 7.95 18.03 -2.07
C THR A 175 8.65 19.36 -1.79
N ARG A 176 9.94 19.51 -2.10
CA ARG A 176 10.69 20.75 -1.87
C ARG A 176 10.29 21.83 -2.88
N THR A 177 10.11 21.46 -4.14
CA THR A 177 9.74 22.43 -5.20
C THR A 177 8.24 22.54 -5.42
N GLY A 178 7.44 21.64 -4.84
CA GLY A 178 6.00 21.62 -5.09
C GLY A 178 5.63 21.01 -6.43
N THR A 179 6.47 20.14 -6.99
CA THR A 179 6.24 19.54 -8.30
C THR A 179 5.72 18.11 -8.18
N PHE A 180 4.66 17.80 -8.90
CA PHE A 180 4.12 16.44 -9.06
C PHE A 180 4.46 15.94 -10.47
N TYR A 181 5.13 14.80 -10.57
CA TYR A 181 5.51 14.17 -11.82
C TYR A 181 4.62 12.98 -12.10
N THR A 182 4.19 12.83 -13.35
CA THR A 182 3.46 11.65 -13.84
C THR A 182 4.10 11.14 -15.12
N MET A 183 4.25 9.82 -15.24
CA MET A 183 4.75 9.18 -16.46
C MET A 183 3.61 8.42 -17.15
N ASP A 184 3.31 8.83 -18.38
CA ASP A 184 2.33 8.19 -19.25
C ASP A 184 2.96 6.94 -19.90
N GLN A 185 2.27 5.80 -19.78
CA GLN A 185 2.80 4.52 -20.27
C GLN A 185 2.81 4.41 -21.79
N LYS A 186 1.88 5.06 -22.50
CA LYS A 186 1.72 4.92 -23.95
C LYS A 186 2.71 5.78 -24.71
N THR A 187 2.96 6.98 -24.19
CA THR A 187 3.79 8.00 -24.83
C THR A 187 5.19 8.07 -24.25
N GLU A 188 5.43 7.43 -23.10
CA GLU A 188 6.68 7.50 -22.34
C GLU A 188 7.08 8.93 -21.96
N VAL A 189 6.11 9.84 -21.90
CA VAL A 189 6.33 11.25 -21.54
C VAL A 189 6.18 11.42 -20.03
N ILE A 190 7.12 12.16 -19.45
CA ILE A 190 7.01 12.68 -18.08
C ILE A 190 6.38 14.07 -18.13
N LEU A 191 5.24 14.22 -17.47
CA LEU A 191 4.57 15.50 -17.27
C LEU A 191 4.89 16.04 -15.88
N ARG A 192 5.04 17.35 -15.77
CA ARG A 192 5.17 18.06 -14.49
C ARG A 192 3.90 18.86 -14.22
N HIS A 193 3.48 18.87 -12.96
CA HIS A 193 2.32 19.62 -12.48
C HIS A 193 2.74 20.42 -11.26
N ASP A 194 2.34 21.68 -11.18
CA ASP A 194 2.54 22.50 -9.97
C ASP A 194 1.45 22.13 -8.95
N VAL A 195 1.89 21.63 -7.80
CA VAL A 195 1.05 21.27 -6.65
C VAL A 195 1.53 21.97 -5.38
N SER A 196 2.32 23.04 -5.49
CA SER A 196 2.90 23.79 -4.37
C SER A 196 1.83 24.19 -3.33
N ALA A 197 0.73 24.79 -3.78
CA ALA A 197 -0.37 25.20 -2.91
C ALA A 197 -1.03 24.02 -2.16
N LEU A 198 -1.14 22.85 -2.80
CA LEU A 198 -1.65 21.63 -2.16
C LEU A 198 -0.68 21.14 -1.08
N LEU A 199 0.62 21.09 -1.37
CA LEU A 199 1.61 20.64 -0.38
C LEU A 199 1.71 21.61 0.80
N GLU A 200 1.60 22.92 0.55
CA GLU A 200 1.53 23.92 1.61
C GLU A 200 0.31 23.74 2.51
N SER A 201 -0.87 23.42 1.95
CA SER A 201 -2.07 23.20 2.75
C SER A 201 -1.93 21.97 3.65
N ILE A 202 -1.31 20.89 3.13
CA ILE A 202 -1.02 19.67 3.89
C ILE A 202 -0.07 19.96 5.05
N ARG A 203 1.01 20.71 4.83
CA ARG A 203 1.99 21.07 5.88
C ARG A 203 1.42 21.94 7.00
N LYS A 204 0.36 22.69 6.72
CA LYS A 204 -0.33 23.54 7.70
C LYS A 204 -1.34 22.76 8.53
N LEU A 205 -1.67 21.51 8.15
CA LEU A 205 -2.53 20.68 8.97
C LEU A 205 -1.81 20.32 10.26
N PRO A 206 -2.49 20.37 11.41
CA PRO A 206 -1.89 19.90 12.65
C PRO A 206 -1.55 18.42 12.50
N GLU A 207 -0.36 18.03 12.99
CA GLU A 207 -0.08 16.63 13.25
C GLU A 207 -1.14 16.15 14.24
N SER A 208 -1.91 15.14 13.85
CA SER A 208 -2.83 14.49 14.78
C SER A 208 -1.97 13.94 15.90
N GLY A 209 -2.11 14.49 17.10
CA GLY A 209 -1.34 14.04 18.25
C GLY A 209 -1.52 12.54 18.44
N MET A 210 -0.43 11.78 18.38
CA MET A 210 -0.33 10.48 19.05
C MET A 210 -0.35 10.75 20.56
N THR A 211 -1.50 11.18 21.09
CA THR A 211 -1.73 11.10 22.52
C THR A 211 -1.87 9.64 22.84
N ALA A 212 -0.84 9.06 23.46
CA ALA A 212 -0.96 7.82 24.17
C ALA A 212 -2.16 7.96 25.11
N SER A 213 -3.26 7.26 24.84
CA SER A 213 -4.34 7.09 25.79
C SER A 213 -3.83 6.15 26.88
N GLY A 214 -3.10 6.71 27.83
CA GLY A 214 -2.90 6.14 29.15
C GLY A 214 -3.84 6.82 30.13
N GLN A 215 -4.88 6.11 30.55
CA GLN A 215 -5.33 5.96 31.92
C GLN A 215 -6.41 4.88 31.98
#